data_AF-A0A958XQB2-F1
#
_entry.id   AF-A0A958XQB2-F1
#
_cell.length_a   1.000
_cell.length_b   1.000
_cell.length_c   1.000
_cell.angle_alpha   90.00
_cell.angle_beta   90.00
_cell.angle_gamma   90.00
#
_symmetry.space_group_name_H-M   'P 1'
#
loop_
_entity.id
_entity.type
_entity.pdbx_description
1 polymer ?
#
loop_
_entity_poly.entity_id
_entity_poly.type
_entity_poly.pdbx_seq_one_letter_code
_entity_poly.pdbx_strand_id
1 'polypeptide(L)'
;MITLAEVKSTMPAGQTFPSAVLCDAIPIAEENLVNECLGADLWDYLTSKLNTVDVSAAEDWQECGDYSTGDVVIRNDLFFESTADNNNTDPAESGSDWELVDKFTDSCANTLWNNYLKRALAFNTFYFALPLTSGSFGPNGMTIQGADSRGVRAMTISEISQFQTTLLQNIAATLKNMKAWAQKDEQKDCGFPSSAALGSDCADCSTSKVIAARHVLMK
;
A
#
# COMPACT_ATOMS: atom_id res chain seq x y z
N MET A 1 -6.35 3.09 -6.69
CA MET A 1 -5.91 1.75 -7.20
C MET A 1 -5.50 0.81 -6.07
N ILE A 2 -4.77 1.26 -5.05
CA ILE A 2 -4.58 0.53 -3.79
C ILE A 2 -5.87 0.53 -2.97
N THR A 3 -6.19 -0.58 -2.33
CA THR A 3 -7.35 -0.70 -1.44
C THR A 3 -6.95 -0.50 0.02
N LEU A 4 -7.92 -0.17 0.87
CA LEU A 4 -7.71 -0.08 2.31
C LEU A 4 -7.12 -1.38 2.89
N ALA A 5 -7.59 -2.54 2.42
CA ALA A 5 -7.12 -3.86 2.80
C ALA A 5 -5.61 -4.05 2.53
N GLU A 6 -5.17 -3.65 1.34
CA GLU A 6 -3.77 -3.74 0.92
C GLU A 6 -2.89 -2.81 1.76
N VAL A 7 -3.38 -1.62 2.09
CA VAL A 7 -2.67 -0.70 2.98
C VAL A 7 -2.53 -1.32 4.37
N LYS A 8 -3.63 -1.80 4.95
CA LYS A 8 -3.64 -2.36 6.31
C LYS A 8 -2.82 -3.63 6.47
N SER A 9 -2.82 -4.50 5.47
CA SER A 9 -2.01 -5.73 5.47
C SER A 9 -0.51 -5.45 5.31
N THR A 10 -0.13 -4.33 4.69
CA THR A 10 1.27 -4.01 4.42
C THR A 10 1.91 -3.08 5.45
N MET A 11 1.10 -2.27 6.16
CA MET A 11 1.62 -1.26 7.09
C MET A 11 1.99 -1.84 8.47
N PRO A 12 3.00 -1.26 9.16
CA PRO A 12 3.44 -1.76 10.46
C PRO A 12 2.43 -1.55 11.60
N ALA A 13 1.47 -0.63 11.43
CA ALA A 13 0.42 -0.40 12.42
C ALA A 13 -0.63 -1.52 12.47
N GLY A 14 -0.68 -2.38 11.45
CA GLY A 14 -1.63 -3.50 11.37
C GLY A 14 -3.10 -3.07 11.30
N GLN A 15 -4.01 -4.01 11.51
CA GLN A 15 -5.45 -3.82 11.20
C GLN A 15 -6.18 -2.77 12.06
N THR A 16 -5.61 -2.38 13.20
CA THR A 16 -6.25 -1.51 14.22
C THR A 16 -6.21 -0.02 13.89
N PHE A 17 -5.42 0.40 12.90
CA PHE A 17 -5.33 1.81 12.53
C PHE A 17 -6.67 2.32 11.94
N PRO A 18 -7.09 3.57 12.24
CA PRO A 18 -8.39 4.09 11.82
C PRO A 18 -8.59 4.06 10.30
N SER A 19 -9.57 3.28 9.84
CA SER A 19 -9.90 3.14 8.42
C SER A 19 -10.22 4.48 7.75
N ALA A 20 -10.99 5.34 8.41
CA ALA A 20 -11.42 6.63 7.86
C ALA A 20 -10.22 7.50 7.47
N VAL A 21 -9.20 7.56 8.33
CA VAL A 21 -7.99 8.36 8.07
C VAL A 21 -7.18 7.80 6.91
N LEU A 22 -7.13 6.47 6.76
CA LEU A 22 -6.48 5.85 5.59
C LEU A 22 -7.27 6.12 4.31
N CYS A 23 -8.60 6.04 4.33
CA CYS A 23 -9.43 6.33 3.17
C CYS A 23 -9.21 7.76 2.66
N ASP A 24 -9.06 8.74 3.55
CA ASP A 24 -8.76 10.12 3.18
C ASP A 24 -7.32 10.29 2.63
N ALA A 25 -6.37 9.51 3.15
CA ALA A 25 -4.96 9.60 2.77
C ALA A 25 -4.62 8.87 1.45
N ILE A 26 -5.35 7.80 1.10
CA ILE A 26 -5.11 7.00 -0.11
C ILE A 26 -5.04 7.86 -1.39
N PRO A 27 -6.05 8.67 -1.75
CA PRO A 27 -6.02 9.43 -3.01
C PRO A 27 -4.84 10.40 -3.07
N ILE A 28 -4.50 11.04 -1.94
CA ILE A 28 -3.37 11.96 -1.84
C ILE A 28 -2.05 11.22 -2.06
N ALA A 29 -1.89 10.04 -1.44
CA ALA A 29 -0.69 9.25 -1.54
C ALA A 29 -0.48 8.66 -2.95
N GLU A 30 -1.57 8.24 -3.60
CA GLU A 30 -1.53 7.77 -4.99
C GLU A 30 -1.15 8.90 -5.95
N GLU A 31 -1.87 10.02 -5.92
CA GLU A 31 -1.60 11.16 -6.79
C GLU A 31 -0.17 11.68 -6.60
N ASN A 32 0.30 11.78 -5.35
CA ASN A 32 1.66 12.22 -5.07
C ASN A 32 2.70 11.25 -5.65
N LEU A 33 2.53 9.94 -5.47
CA LEU A 33 3.50 8.97 -5.98
C LEU A 33 3.47 8.89 -7.52
N VAL A 34 2.28 9.02 -8.13
CA VAL A 34 2.12 9.07 -9.58
C VAL A 34 2.82 10.28 -10.17
N ASN A 35 2.56 11.47 -9.64
CA ASN A 35 3.11 12.71 -10.18
C ASN A 35 4.62 12.86 -9.97
N GLU A 36 5.14 12.42 -8.82
CA GLU A 36 6.54 12.60 -8.46
C GLU A 36 7.44 11.48 -8.98
N CYS A 37 6.92 10.25 -9.07
CA CYS A 37 7.74 9.06 -9.31
C CYS A 37 7.28 8.23 -10.50
N LEU A 38 6.04 7.72 -10.49
CA LEU A 38 5.60 6.70 -11.44
C LEU A 38 5.40 7.26 -12.85
N GLY A 39 4.90 8.48 -12.97
CA GLY A 39 4.42 9.05 -14.21
C GLY A 39 3.04 8.52 -14.60
N ALA A 40 2.29 9.35 -15.35
CA ALA A 40 0.95 9.03 -15.80
C ALA A 40 0.91 7.78 -16.69
N ASP A 41 1.86 7.62 -17.61
CA ASP A 41 1.86 6.50 -18.58
C ASP A 41 1.91 5.12 -17.90
N LEU A 42 2.73 4.96 -16.86
CA LEU A 42 2.80 3.70 -16.11
C LEU A 42 1.52 3.47 -15.30
N TRP A 43 0.95 4.53 -14.73
CA TRP A 43 -0.29 4.45 -13.97
C TRP A 43 -1.49 4.08 -14.85
N ASP A 44 -1.58 4.69 -16.03
CA ASP A 44 -2.61 4.40 -17.03
C ASP A 44 -2.45 2.98 -17.57
N TYR A 45 -1.23 2.53 -17.82
CA TYR A 45 -0.94 1.14 -18.18
C TYR A 45 -1.46 0.18 -17.10
N LEU A 46 -1.09 0.39 -15.82
CA LEU A 46 -1.55 -0.48 -14.72
C LEU A 46 -3.08 -0.46 -14.60
N THR A 47 -3.69 0.72 -14.69
CA THR A 47 -5.15 0.88 -14.63
C THR A 47 -5.83 0.14 -15.78
N SER A 48 -5.27 0.18 -16.99
CA SER A 48 -5.80 -0.54 -18.16
C SER A 48 -5.71 -2.07 -18.04
N LYS A 49 -4.81 -2.56 -17.18
CA LYS A 49 -4.58 -3.99 -16.91
C LYS A 49 -5.31 -4.49 -15.68
N LEU A 50 -6.03 -3.64 -14.95
CA LEU A 50 -6.77 -4.05 -13.76
C LEU A 50 -7.69 -5.23 -14.10
N ASN A 51 -7.61 -6.25 -13.26
CA ASN A 51 -8.44 -7.42 -13.40
C ASN A 51 -9.89 -7.04 -13.10
N THR A 52 -10.79 -7.43 -14.00
CA THR A 52 -12.23 -7.20 -13.86
C THR A 52 -12.95 -8.47 -13.39
N VAL A 53 -12.25 -9.38 -12.70
CA VAL A 53 -12.89 -10.53 -12.05
C VAL A 53 -14.12 -10.02 -11.33
N ASP A 54 -15.25 -10.61 -11.67
CA ASP A 54 -16.54 -10.23 -11.11
C ASP A 54 -16.62 -10.73 -9.67
N VAL A 55 -16.07 -9.92 -8.77
CA VAL A 55 -16.10 -10.16 -7.32
C VAL A 55 -17.42 -9.71 -6.70
N SER A 56 -18.42 -9.31 -7.49
CA SER A 56 -19.71 -8.85 -6.95
C SER A 56 -20.51 -9.96 -6.27
N ALA A 57 -20.25 -11.21 -6.65
CA ALA A 57 -20.82 -12.40 -6.04
C ALA A 57 -19.95 -12.99 -4.91
N ALA A 58 -18.78 -12.42 -4.64
CA ALA A 58 -17.90 -12.91 -3.57
C ALA A 58 -18.53 -12.60 -2.20
N GLU A 59 -18.69 -13.65 -1.39
CA GLU A 59 -19.18 -13.54 -0.01
C GLU A 59 -18.01 -13.60 0.98
N ASP A 60 -18.20 -13.08 2.19
CA ASP A 60 -17.22 -13.25 3.27
C ASP A 60 -17.00 -14.74 3.54
N TRP A 61 -15.75 -15.16 3.65
CA TRP A 61 -15.40 -16.54 4.02
C TRP A 61 -16.06 -16.92 5.35
N GLN A 62 -16.65 -18.12 5.38
CA GLN A 62 -17.34 -18.64 6.56
C GLN A 62 -16.58 -19.83 7.14
N GLU A 63 -16.44 -19.86 8.47
CA GLU A 63 -15.92 -21.01 9.18
C GLU A 63 -16.88 -22.20 8.98
N CYS A 64 -16.36 -23.32 8.46
CA CYS A 64 -17.12 -24.50 7.98
C CYS A 64 -17.83 -24.37 6.61
N GLY A 65 -17.45 -23.39 5.77
CA GLY A 65 -17.86 -23.38 4.36
C GLY A 65 -17.15 -24.47 3.54
N ASP A 66 -17.86 -25.04 2.57
CA ASP A 66 -17.28 -25.95 1.56
C ASP A 66 -17.28 -25.24 0.21
N TYR A 67 -16.08 -24.97 -0.32
CA TYR A 67 -15.88 -24.21 -1.55
C TYR A 67 -15.36 -25.12 -2.67
N SER A 68 -15.85 -24.88 -3.90
CA SER A 68 -15.38 -25.55 -5.10
C SER A 68 -14.16 -24.82 -5.68
N THR A 69 -13.39 -25.49 -6.53
CA THR A 69 -12.28 -24.85 -7.27
C THR A 69 -12.83 -23.68 -8.09
N GLY A 70 -12.19 -22.52 -8.00
CA GLY A 70 -12.59 -21.29 -8.69
C GLY A 70 -13.60 -20.42 -7.92
N ASP A 71 -14.13 -20.87 -6.78
CA ASP A 71 -14.96 -20.04 -5.93
C ASP A 71 -14.14 -18.90 -5.33
N VAL A 72 -14.73 -17.69 -5.28
CA VAL A 72 -14.08 -16.49 -4.75
C VAL A 72 -14.73 -16.05 -3.45
N VAL A 73 -13.93 -15.80 -2.42
CA VAL A 73 -14.37 -15.34 -1.10
C VAL A 73 -13.64 -14.08 -0.66
N ILE A 74 -14.24 -13.34 0.27
CA ILE A 74 -13.65 -12.18 0.92
C ILE A 74 -13.11 -12.58 2.29
N ARG A 75 -11.83 -12.32 2.54
CA ARG A 75 -11.20 -12.54 3.86
C ARG A 75 -10.24 -11.40 4.16
N ASN A 76 -10.44 -10.70 5.27
CA ASN A 76 -9.64 -9.51 5.63
C ASN A 76 -9.61 -8.43 4.52
N ASP A 77 -10.78 -8.18 3.90
CA ASP A 77 -10.97 -7.23 2.80
C ASP A 77 -10.14 -7.55 1.53
N LEU A 78 -9.64 -8.79 1.40
CA LEU A 78 -8.94 -9.31 0.23
C LEU A 78 -9.76 -10.43 -0.41
N PHE A 79 -9.61 -10.58 -1.73
CA PHE A 79 -10.30 -11.62 -2.51
C PHE A 79 -9.39 -12.83 -2.70
N PHE A 80 -9.90 -14.01 -2.40
CA PHE A 80 -9.19 -15.27 -2.54
C PHE A 80 -9.99 -16.21 -3.44
N GLU A 81 -9.31 -16.90 -4.34
CA GLU A 81 -9.87 -17.94 -5.20
C GLU A 81 -9.45 -19.32 -4.68
N SER A 82 -10.41 -20.23 -4.56
CA SER A 82 -10.13 -21.61 -4.14
C SER A 82 -9.41 -22.38 -5.24
N THR A 83 -8.33 -23.06 -4.88
CA THR A 83 -7.54 -23.90 -5.81
C THR A 83 -7.89 -25.38 -5.75
N ALA A 84 -8.82 -25.77 -4.86
CA ALA A 84 -9.25 -27.16 -4.67
C ALA A 84 -10.76 -27.29 -4.43
N ASP A 85 -11.32 -28.46 -4.74
CA ASP A 85 -12.71 -28.80 -4.46
C ASP A 85 -12.90 -29.24 -3.00
N ASN A 86 -14.02 -28.84 -2.38
CA ASN A 86 -14.30 -29.04 -0.96
C ASN A 86 -13.24 -28.37 -0.06
N ASN A 87 -12.72 -27.22 -0.50
CA ASN A 87 -11.81 -26.43 0.30
C ASN A 87 -12.56 -25.84 1.49
N ASN A 88 -12.04 -26.10 2.68
CA ASN A 88 -12.57 -25.61 3.96
C ASN A 88 -11.48 -24.98 4.84
N THR A 89 -10.32 -24.70 4.27
CA THR A 89 -9.20 -24.04 4.96
C THR A 89 -9.46 -22.53 5.07
N ASP A 90 -8.88 -21.84 6.07
CA ASP A 90 -8.96 -20.38 6.15
C ASP A 90 -7.99 -19.76 5.12
N PRO A 91 -8.45 -18.88 4.21
CA PRO A 91 -7.58 -18.22 3.24
C PRO A 91 -6.41 -17.43 3.86
N ALA A 92 -6.54 -17.01 5.12
CA ALA A 92 -5.49 -16.29 5.83
C ALA A 92 -4.37 -17.20 6.41
N GLU A 93 -4.54 -18.52 6.37
CA GLU A 93 -3.55 -19.48 6.89
C GLU A 93 -2.48 -19.84 5.85
N SER A 94 -1.28 -20.15 6.33
CA SER A 94 -0.19 -20.59 5.47
C SER A 94 -0.44 -22.02 4.95
N GLY A 95 -0.29 -22.21 3.63
CA GLY A 95 -0.50 -23.52 3.01
C GLY A 95 -1.98 -23.90 2.85
N SER A 96 -2.86 -22.91 2.86
CA SER A 96 -4.26 -23.06 2.53
C SER A 96 -4.43 -23.32 1.02
N ASP A 97 -5.56 -23.92 0.63
CA ASP A 97 -5.90 -24.17 -0.78
C ASP A 97 -6.52 -22.91 -1.42
N TRP A 98 -6.03 -21.73 -1.03
CA TRP A 98 -6.51 -20.43 -1.50
C TRP A 98 -5.37 -19.63 -2.11
N GLU A 99 -5.63 -19.00 -3.25
CA GLU A 99 -4.72 -18.05 -3.87
C GLU A 99 -5.33 -16.66 -3.86
N LEU A 100 -4.51 -15.64 -3.62
CA LEU A 100 -4.96 -14.26 -3.70
C LEU A 100 -5.31 -13.95 -5.16
N VAL A 101 -6.51 -13.43 -5.41
CA VAL A 101 -6.93 -13.05 -6.76
C VAL A 101 -5.96 -12.02 -7.32
N ASP A 102 -5.46 -12.30 -8.52
CA ASP A 102 -4.55 -11.42 -9.23
C ASP A 102 -5.19 -10.05 -9.50
N LYS A 103 -4.46 -8.99 -9.13
CA LYS A 103 -4.96 -7.61 -9.25
C LYS A 103 -5.01 -7.12 -10.68
N PHE A 104 -4.08 -7.60 -11.50
CA PHE A 104 -3.95 -7.28 -12.92
C PHE A 104 -4.13 -8.55 -13.76
N THR A 105 -4.57 -8.37 -14.99
CA THR A 105 -4.59 -9.42 -16.01
C THR A 105 -3.18 -9.78 -16.52
N ASP A 106 -2.19 -8.95 -16.22
CA ASP A 106 -0.81 -9.09 -16.66
C ASP A 106 0.09 -9.55 -15.50
N SER A 107 0.82 -10.64 -15.71
CA SER A 107 1.66 -11.24 -14.67
C SER A 107 2.87 -10.37 -14.29
N CYS A 108 3.42 -9.60 -15.22
CA CYS A 108 4.47 -8.63 -14.91
C CYS A 108 3.93 -7.50 -14.04
N ALA A 109 2.73 -6.99 -14.33
CA ALA A 109 2.05 -5.99 -13.50
C ALA A 109 1.75 -6.52 -12.09
N ASN A 110 1.29 -7.77 -11.95
CA ASN A 110 1.11 -8.42 -10.64
C ASN A 110 2.44 -8.54 -9.88
N THR A 111 3.52 -8.92 -10.55
CA THR A 111 4.86 -9.02 -9.95
C THR A 111 5.37 -7.65 -9.48
N LEU A 112 5.27 -6.63 -10.34
CA LEU A 112 5.63 -5.25 -10.02
C LEU A 112 4.84 -4.74 -8.81
N TRP A 113 3.53 -5.02 -8.79
CA TRP A 113 2.62 -4.62 -7.71
C TRP A 113 2.93 -5.29 -6.39
N ASN A 114 2.92 -6.62 -6.38
CA ASN A 114 3.04 -7.40 -5.15
C ASN A 114 4.41 -7.26 -4.50
N ASN A 115 5.48 -7.18 -5.29
CA ASN A 115 6.83 -7.10 -4.75
C ASN A 115 7.27 -5.67 -4.39
N TYR A 116 6.69 -4.65 -5.03
CA TYR A 116 7.18 -3.28 -4.90
C TYR A 116 6.08 -2.24 -4.71
N LEU A 117 5.23 -2.03 -5.72
CA LEU A 117 4.40 -0.83 -5.78
C LEU A 117 3.35 -0.78 -4.66
N LYS A 118 2.74 -1.91 -4.31
CA LYS A 118 1.80 -2.03 -3.18
C LYS A 118 2.41 -1.53 -1.88
N ARG A 119 3.66 -1.93 -1.60
CA ARG A 119 4.39 -1.52 -0.39
C ARG A 119 4.75 -0.05 -0.39
N ALA A 120 5.22 0.47 -1.52
CA ALA A 120 5.52 1.89 -1.66
C ALA A 120 4.28 2.76 -1.42
N LEU A 121 3.14 2.40 -2.02
CA LEU A 121 1.87 3.10 -1.84
C LEU A 121 1.33 2.98 -0.41
N ALA A 122 1.39 1.80 0.20
CA ALA A 122 0.95 1.61 1.58
C ALA A 122 1.76 2.47 2.56
N PHE A 123 3.08 2.51 2.41
CA PHE A 123 3.95 3.35 3.24
C PHE A 123 3.74 4.84 2.97
N ASN A 124 3.49 5.23 1.73
CA ASN A 124 3.19 6.62 1.40
C ASN A 124 1.85 7.06 1.99
N THR A 125 0.83 6.21 1.91
CA THR A 125 -0.48 6.42 2.55
C THR A 125 -0.31 6.60 4.06
N PHE A 126 0.46 5.71 4.69
CA PHE A 126 0.71 5.78 6.12
C PHE A 126 1.49 7.05 6.52
N TYR A 127 2.45 7.47 5.70
CA TYR A 127 3.19 8.73 5.91
C TYR A 127 2.26 9.94 6.01
N PHE A 128 1.25 10.05 5.14
CA PHE A 128 0.26 11.14 5.17
C PHE A 128 -0.78 10.97 6.28
N ALA A 129 -1.15 9.73 6.62
CA ALA A 129 -2.15 9.44 7.64
C ALA A 129 -1.64 9.66 9.08
N LEU A 130 -0.35 9.48 9.33
CA LEU A 130 0.23 9.53 10.68
C LEU A 130 -0.07 10.83 11.45
N PRO A 131 0.19 12.04 10.91
CA PRO A 131 -0.08 13.28 11.62
C PRO A 131 -1.55 13.43 12.02
N LEU A 132 -2.47 12.95 11.17
CA LEU A 132 -3.91 13.06 11.36
C LEU A 132 -4.43 12.20 12.53
N THR A 133 -3.70 11.14 12.90
CA THR A 133 -4.07 10.29 14.06
C THR A 133 -3.47 10.75 15.38
N SER A 134 -2.40 11.56 15.32
CA SER A 134 -1.65 11.97 16.51
C SER A 134 -2.21 13.18 17.25
N GLY A 135 -3.06 13.97 16.58
CA GLY A 135 -3.69 15.16 17.12
C GLY A 135 -5.19 14.99 17.29
N SER A 136 -5.75 15.54 18.36
CA SER A 136 -7.19 15.79 18.48
C SER A 136 -7.43 17.29 18.36
N PHE A 137 -8.39 17.69 17.54
CA PHE A 137 -8.79 19.10 17.41
C PHE A 137 -9.89 19.42 18.43
N GLY A 138 -9.64 20.42 19.28
CA GLY A 138 -10.64 20.96 20.21
C GLY A 138 -10.84 22.46 20.03
N PRO A 139 -11.80 23.07 20.77
CA PRO A 139 -12.07 24.51 20.71
C PRO A 139 -10.85 25.41 21.00
N ASN A 140 -9.86 24.87 21.70
CA ASN A 140 -8.63 25.56 22.10
C ASN A 140 -7.41 25.21 21.21
N GLY A 141 -7.64 24.57 20.06
CA GLY A 141 -6.59 24.14 19.13
C GLY A 141 -6.32 22.62 19.16
N MET A 142 -5.21 22.21 18.53
CA MET A 142 -4.80 20.81 18.46
C MET A 142 -4.12 20.37 19.77
N THR A 143 -4.64 19.33 20.40
CA THR A 143 -4.03 18.69 21.56
C THR A 143 -3.37 17.38 21.14
N ILE A 144 -2.13 17.18 21.57
CA ILE A 144 -1.40 15.91 21.41
C ILE A 144 -1.67 15.08 22.65
N GLN A 145 -2.04 13.81 22.50
CA GLN A 145 -2.26 12.94 23.66
C GLN A 145 -0.96 12.80 24.46
N GLY A 146 -0.98 13.23 25.72
CA GLY A 146 0.16 13.07 26.65
C GLY A 146 0.26 11.65 27.19
N ALA A 147 1.43 11.30 27.73
CA ALA A 147 1.65 10.02 28.42
C ALA A 147 0.63 9.81 29.54
N ASP A 148 -0.08 8.69 29.54
CA ASP A 148 -0.90 8.31 30.68
C ASP A 148 -0.05 7.59 31.74
N SER A 149 -0.56 7.53 32.97
CA SER A 149 0.08 6.85 34.09
C SER A 149 0.02 5.31 33.99
N ARG A 150 -0.34 4.74 32.82
CA ARG A 150 -0.50 3.30 32.59
C ARG A 150 0.64 2.70 31.75
N GLY A 151 1.70 3.48 31.50
CA GLY A 151 2.90 3.01 30.80
C GLY A 151 2.78 3.03 29.28
N VAL A 152 1.68 3.56 28.73
CA VAL A 152 1.54 3.82 27.30
C VAL A 152 1.51 5.33 27.10
N ARG A 153 2.40 5.82 26.23
CA ARG A 153 2.39 7.24 25.84
C ARG A 153 2.23 7.37 24.35
N ALA A 154 1.57 8.44 23.93
CA ALA A 154 1.60 8.80 22.52
C ALA A 154 3.03 9.17 22.10
N MET A 155 3.30 9.00 20.81
CA MET A 155 4.53 9.50 20.20
C MET A 155 4.53 11.03 20.21
N THR A 156 5.68 11.61 20.53
CA THR A 156 5.93 13.05 20.35
C THR A 156 6.00 13.40 18.87
N ILE A 157 5.81 14.69 18.53
CA ILE A 157 5.96 15.17 17.14
C ILE A 157 7.34 14.80 16.57
N SER A 158 8.40 14.88 17.37
CA SER A 158 9.75 14.50 16.93
C SER A 158 9.87 13.02 16.59
N GLU A 159 9.23 12.15 17.36
CA GLU A 159 9.22 10.70 17.09
C GLU A 159 8.38 10.37 15.85
N ILE A 160 7.24 11.04 15.68
CA ILE A 160 6.42 10.93 14.46
C ILE A 160 7.23 11.37 13.25
N SER A 161 7.95 12.49 13.33
CA SER A 161 8.80 13.00 12.25
C SER A 161 9.95 12.06 11.91
N GLN A 162 10.59 11.47 12.93
CA GLN A 162 11.62 10.44 12.73
C GLN A 162 11.03 9.20 12.05
N PHE A 163 9.85 8.76 12.49
CA PHE A 163 9.18 7.61 11.92
C PHE A 163 8.75 7.86 10.46
N GLN A 164 8.21 9.04 10.16
CA GLN A 164 7.94 9.49 8.79
C GLN A 164 9.21 9.48 7.92
N THR A 165 10.35 9.89 8.46
CA THR A 165 11.64 9.81 7.75
C THR A 165 12.03 8.36 7.44
N THR A 166 11.81 7.44 8.37
CA THR A 166 12.03 6.00 8.14
C THR A 166 11.08 5.45 7.08
N LEU A 167 9.80 5.87 7.05
CA LEU A 167 8.87 5.47 5.99
C LEU A 167 9.35 5.94 4.61
N LEU A 168 9.78 7.20 4.49
CA LEU A 168 10.33 7.75 3.25
C LEU A 168 11.57 6.98 2.78
N GLN A 169 12.48 6.60 3.68
CA GLN A 169 13.63 5.76 3.35
C GLN A 169 13.22 4.39 2.82
N ASN A 170 12.20 3.76 3.42
CA ASN A 170 11.68 2.48 2.95
C ASN A 170 10.99 2.59 1.58
N ILE A 171 10.24 3.67 1.33
CA ILE A 171 9.64 3.96 0.02
C ILE A 171 10.75 4.09 -1.03
N ALA A 172 11.75 4.92 -0.77
CA ALA A 172 12.87 5.13 -1.69
C ALA A 172 13.65 3.84 -1.98
N ALA A 173 13.90 3.00 -0.96
CA ALA A 173 14.54 1.70 -1.13
C ALA A 173 13.68 0.75 -1.98
N THR A 174 12.36 0.74 -1.75
CA THR A 174 11.41 -0.09 -2.50
C THR A 174 11.38 0.31 -3.97
N LEU A 175 11.28 1.61 -4.27
CA LEU A 175 11.28 2.14 -5.63
C LEU A 175 12.62 1.92 -6.34
N LYS A 176 13.74 2.02 -5.62
CA LYS A 176 15.06 1.68 -6.16
C LYS A 176 15.14 0.21 -6.56
N ASN A 177 14.64 -0.70 -5.72
CA ASN A 177 14.61 -2.13 -6.01
C ASN A 177 13.65 -2.46 -7.16
N MET A 178 12.52 -1.75 -7.24
CA MET A 178 11.55 -1.83 -8.33
C MET A 178 12.20 -1.49 -9.67
N LYS A 179 12.90 -0.36 -9.73
CA LYS A 179 13.65 0.07 -10.92
C LYS A 179 14.72 -0.96 -11.31
N ALA A 180 15.52 -1.41 -10.34
CA ALA A 180 16.55 -2.41 -10.60
C ALA A 180 15.97 -3.73 -11.12
N TRP A 181 14.80 -4.13 -10.64
CA TRP A 181 14.07 -5.30 -11.14
C TRP A 181 13.59 -5.09 -12.58
N ALA A 182 12.95 -3.95 -12.87
CA ALA A 182 12.42 -3.65 -14.20
C ALA A 182 13.49 -3.49 -15.28
N GLN A 183 14.73 -3.18 -14.90
CA GLN A 183 15.87 -3.07 -15.82
C GLN A 183 16.55 -4.40 -16.16
N LYS A 184 16.14 -5.52 -15.53
CA LYS A 184 16.68 -6.83 -15.85
C LYS A 184 16.24 -7.28 -17.24
N ASP A 185 17.09 -8.04 -17.91
CA ASP A 185 16.82 -8.55 -19.26
C ASP A 185 15.53 -9.40 -19.30
N GLU A 186 15.23 -10.15 -18.25
CA GLU A 186 14.02 -10.97 -18.18
C GLU A 186 12.72 -10.15 -18.16
N GLN A 187 12.79 -8.86 -17.82
CA GLN A 187 11.62 -7.98 -17.72
C GLN A 187 11.41 -7.13 -18.98
N LYS A 188 12.27 -7.25 -19.99
CA LYS A 188 12.11 -6.53 -21.27
C LYS A 188 10.83 -6.91 -22.01
N ASP A 189 10.37 -8.14 -21.82
CA ASP A 189 9.17 -8.67 -22.47
C ASP A 189 7.86 -8.19 -21.80
N CYS A 190 7.94 -7.55 -20.63
CA CYS A 190 6.77 -7.06 -19.90
C CYS A 190 6.07 -5.86 -20.56
N GLY A 191 6.70 -5.22 -21.55
CA GLY A 191 6.09 -4.14 -22.32
C GLY A 191 5.72 -2.90 -21.50
N PHE A 192 6.38 -2.67 -20.36
CA PHE A 192 6.13 -1.49 -19.54
C PHE A 192 6.40 -0.20 -20.34
N PRO A 193 5.56 0.83 -20.20
CA PRO A 193 5.82 2.12 -20.83
C PRO A 193 7.09 2.74 -20.25
N SER A 194 7.77 3.53 -21.09
CA SER A 194 8.88 4.36 -20.63
C SER A 194 8.36 5.35 -19.60
N SER A 195 8.77 5.19 -18.34
CA SER A 195 8.31 6.01 -17.23
C SER A 195 9.48 6.46 -16.38
N ALA A 196 9.35 7.60 -15.69
CA ALA A 196 10.40 8.13 -14.83
C ALA A 196 10.80 7.14 -13.72
N ALA A 197 9.82 6.41 -13.15
CA ALA A 197 10.06 5.38 -12.14
C ALA A 197 10.87 4.18 -12.63
N LEU A 198 10.75 3.83 -13.92
CA LEU A 198 11.47 2.70 -14.51
C LEU A 198 12.73 3.16 -15.28
N GLY A 199 12.83 4.46 -15.57
CA GLY A 199 13.93 5.14 -16.25
C GLY A 199 14.90 5.87 -15.31
N SER A 200 15.70 6.80 -15.82
CA SER A 200 16.74 7.54 -15.06
C SER A 200 16.19 8.67 -14.17
N ASP A 201 14.95 9.10 -14.39
CA ASP A 201 14.52 10.46 -14.05
C ASP A 201 13.42 10.55 -13.00
N CYS A 202 13.16 9.48 -12.24
CA CYS A 202 12.47 9.65 -10.96
C CYS A 202 13.40 10.49 -10.08
N ALA A 203 13.25 11.82 -10.20
CA ALA A 203 14.10 12.84 -9.65
C ALA A 203 14.28 12.49 -8.20
N ASP A 204 15.44 11.92 -7.89
CA ASP A 204 15.73 11.06 -6.75
C ASP A 204 14.58 11.02 -5.73
N CYS A 205 14.01 9.85 -5.39
CA CYS A 205 13.17 9.71 -4.18
C CYS A 205 13.87 10.22 -2.88
N SER A 206 15.11 10.71 -2.98
CA SER A 206 15.71 11.72 -2.13
C SER A 206 14.98 13.07 -2.05
N THR A 207 13.87 13.34 -2.76
CA THR A 207 12.93 14.45 -2.47
C THR A 207 12.36 14.37 -1.06
N SER A 208 12.55 13.24 -0.36
CA SER A 208 12.58 13.17 1.10
C SER A 208 13.36 14.34 1.76
N LYS A 209 14.47 14.79 1.15
CA LYS A 209 15.24 15.98 1.54
C LYS A 209 14.58 17.31 1.13
N VAL A 210 13.86 17.38 0.01
CA VAL A 210 13.19 18.62 -0.44
C VAL A 210 11.90 18.87 0.35
N ILE A 211 11.15 17.81 0.67
CA ILE A 211 9.97 17.86 1.53
C ILE A 211 10.38 18.13 2.98
N ALA A 212 11.43 17.48 3.50
CA ALA A 212 11.99 17.81 4.82
C ALA A 212 12.60 19.22 4.88
N ALA A 213 13.30 19.69 3.84
CA ALA A 213 13.86 21.04 3.80
C ALA A 213 12.79 22.13 3.70
N ARG A 214 11.68 21.90 2.97
CA ARG A 214 10.54 22.83 2.95
C ARG A 214 9.82 22.91 4.31
N HIS A 215 9.77 21.81 5.06
CA HIS A 215 9.18 21.82 6.41
C HIS A 215 10.09 22.49 7.47
N VAL A 216 11.41 22.48 7.28
CA VAL A 216 12.36 23.18 8.16
C VAL A 216 12.42 24.68 7.88
N LEU A 217 12.10 25.13 6.67
CA LEU A 217 12.10 26.55 6.28
C LEU A 217 10.83 27.34 6.67
N MET A 218 9.85 26.71 7.32
CA MET A 218 8.66 27.38 7.87
C MET A 218 8.70 27.50 9.41
N LYS A 219 9.90 27.61 10.00
CA LYS A 219 10.10 27.98 11.41
C LYS A 219 10.53 29.43 11.53
#